data_AF-A0A8C1X4E6-F1
#
_entry.id   AF-A0A8C1X4E6-F1
#
_cell.length_a   1.000
_cell.length_b   1.000
_cell.length_c   1.000
_cell.angle_alpha   90.00
_cell.angle_beta   90.00
_cell.angle_gamma   90.00
#
_symmetry.space_group_name_H-M   'P 1'
#
loop_
_entity.id
_entity.type
_entity.pdbx_description
1 polymer ?
#
loop_
_entity_poly.entity_id
_entity_poly.type
_entity_poly.pdbx_seq_one_letter_code
_entity_poly.pdbx_strand_id
1 'polypeptide(L)'
;CLSFFSNPAAVPPGLEYLTQVTIIGFETNNQYEIKNSMGQKIFHAKETTDCCTRNICGPVRSFDLQIKDNFDQEVIHLIRPYRCTSCCFPCCLQEMEVQAPPGNTIGYIKQDWHMFKPKFSLYDMSKTKALSIEGPLCAISCCGDVDFDVTSKDGHSVGRISKQWTGLTDTDNFGINFPMDLDVRMKAVLLGASFLIDFMFFEQTGGSGLQSSVFG
;
A
#
# COMPACT_ATOMS: atom_id res chain seq x y z
N CYS A 1 28.91 17.00 -10.81
CA CYS A 1 28.85 16.23 -9.56
C CYS A 1 27.67 16.71 -8.73
N LEU A 2 26.51 16.08 -8.92
CA LEU A 2 25.31 16.36 -8.11
C LEU A 2 25.41 15.54 -6.83
N SER A 3 25.71 16.22 -5.73
CA SER A 3 25.62 15.69 -4.38
C SER A 3 24.14 15.46 -4.04
N PHE A 4 23.70 14.20 -4.11
CA PHE A 4 22.50 13.73 -3.43
C PHE A 4 22.72 13.87 -1.92
N PHE A 5 22.40 15.05 -1.39
CA PHE A 5 22.18 15.19 0.05
C PHE A 5 20.87 14.47 0.37
N SER A 6 20.98 13.22 0.83
CA SER A 6 19.91 12.61 1.61
C SER A 6 19.76 13.47 2.86
N ASN A 7 18.67 14.23 2.92
CA ASN A 7 18.40 15.12 4.04
C ASN A 7 17.92 14.28 5.23
N PRO A 8 18.67 14.21 6.35
CA PRO A 8 18.28 13.40 7.51
C PRO A 8 17.00 13.86 8.21
N ALA A 9 16.45 15.03 7.83
CA ALA A 9 15.21 15.61 8.37
C ALA A 9 13.96 15.35 7.52
N ALA A 10 14.05 14.49 6.50
CA ALA A 10 12.93 14.20 5.60
C ALA A 10 11.92 13.23 6.24
N VAL A 11 11.09 13.77 7.12
CA VAL A 11 9.98 13.09 7.76
C VAL A 11 8.68 13.57 7.12
N PRO A 12 7.78 12.67 6.66
CA PRO A 12 6.50 13.09 6.12
C PRO A 12 5.67 13.76 7.23
N PRO A 13 5.28 15.05 7.07
CA PRO A 13 4.54 15.77 8.08
C PRO A 13 3.15 15.15 8.26
N GLY A 14 2.61 15.18 9.48
CA GLY A 14 1.23 14.77 9.78
C GLY A 14 1.01 13.30 10.15
N LEU A 15 2.01 12.42 9.99
CA LEU A 15 1.94 11.02 10.46
C LEU A 15 2.45 10.81 11.89
N GLU A 16 3.09 11.83 12.48
CA GLU A 16 3.83 11.74 13.75
C GLU A 16 2.95 11.24 14.91
N TYR A 17 1.77 11.85 15.06
CA TYR A 17 0.86 11.64 16.19
C TYR A 17 -0.22 10.59 15.94
N LEU A 18 -0.23 9.99 14.76
CA LEU A 18 -1.25 9.02 14.43
C LEU A 18 -0.90 7.67 15.08
N THR A 19 -1.95 6.92 15.40
CA THR A 19 -1.89 5.52 15.84
C THR A 19 -2.77 4.64 14.96
N GLN A 20 -3.69 5.26 14.23
CA GLN A 20 -4.61 4.61 13.32
C GLN A 20 -4.96 5.53 12.16
N VAL A 21 -5.05 4.94 10.98
CA VAL A 21 -5.45 5.61 9.74
C VAL A 21 -6.44 4.71 8.99
N THR A 22 -7.44 5.33 8.37
CA THR A 22 -8.38 4.65 7.48
C THR A 22 -8.22 5.21 6.07
N ILE A 23 -7.96 4.34 5.11
CA ILE A 23 -7.98 4.64 3.67
C ILE A 23 -9.36 4.28 3.14
N ILE A 24 -9.98 5.22 2.44
CA ILE A 24 -11.29 5.05 1.81
C ILE A 24 -11.09 5.31 0.32
N GLY A 25 -11.24 4.28 -0.51
CA GLY A 25 -11.18 4.42 -1.96
C GLY A 25 -12.45 5.03 -2.54
N PHE A 26 -12.40 5.62 -3.73
CA PHE A 26 -13.57 5.97 -4.53
C PHE A 26 -13.45 5.27 -5.90
N GLU A 27 -14.39 4.39 -6.23
CA GLU A 27 -14.32 3.50 -7.40
C GLU A 27 -14.12 4.19 -8.74
N THR A 28 -14.47 5.47 -8.85
CA THR A 28 -14.62 6.12 -10.15
C THR A 28 -13.38 6.85 -10.64
N ASN A 29 -12.28 6.92 -9.88
CA ASN A 29 -11.14 7.75 -10.33
C ASN A 29 -9.75 7.49 -9.70
N ASN A 30 -9.49 6.29 -9.16
CA ASN A 30 -8.21 5.93 -8.49
C ASN A 30 -7.75 7.00 -7.48
N GLN A 31 -8.73 7.51 -6.74
CA GLN A 31 -8.57 8.54 -5.71
C GLN A 31 -8.96 7.95 -4.37
N TYR A 32 -8.18 8.26 -3.35
CA TYR A 32 -8.38 7.74 -2.00
C TYR A 32 -8.32 8.88 -1.00
N GLU A 33 -9.21 8.84 -0.02
CA GLU A 33 -9.14 9.70 1.15
C GLU A 33 -8.48 8.96 2.30
N ILE A 34 -7.51 9.61 2.94
CA ILE A 34 -6.84 9.09 4.11
C ILE A 34 -7.35 9.89 5.31
N LYS A 35 -7.96 9.19 6.27
CA LYS A 35 -8.58 9.77 7.46
C LYS A 35 -7.93 9.26 8.73
N ASN A 36 -7.91 10.10 9.77
CA ASN A 36 -7.51 9.66 11.11
C ASN A 36 -8.64 8.89 11.81
N SER A 37 -8.40 8.41 13.03
CA SER A 37 -9.39 7.72 13.86
C SER A 37 -10.62 8.56 14.22
N MET A 38 -10.54 9.89 14.12
CA MET A 38 -11.67 10.81 14.31
C MET A 38 -12.48 11.05 13.02
N GLY A 39 -12.12 10.39 11.91
CA GLY A 39 -12.76 10.58 10.61
C GLY A 39 -12.37 11.87 9.89
N GLN A 40 -11.37 12.60 10.38
CA GLN A 40 -10.88 13.82 9.74
C GLN A 40 -9.94 13.47 8.59
N LYS A 41 -10.13 14.11 7.43
CA LYS A 41 -9.24 13.96 6.28
C LYS A 41 -7.88 14.57 6.58
N ILE A 42 -6.85 13.72 6.54
CA ILE A 42 -5.45 14.09 6.78
C ILE A 42 -4.68 14.21 5.46
N PHE A 43 -4.94 13.30 4.52
CA PHE A 43 -4.32 13.29 3.20
C PHE A 43 -5.34 12.86 2.14
N HIS A 44 -5.01 13.11 0.89
CA HIS A 44 -5.67 12.51 -0.25
C HIS A 44 -4.62 11.91 -1.18
N ALA A 45 -4.90 10.73 -1.72
CA ALA A 45 -4.04 10.05 -2.66
C ALA A 45 -4.69 10.00 -4.03
N LYS A 46 -3.89 10.17 -5.08
CA LYS A 46 -4.32 10.08 -6.46
C LYS A 46 -3.31 9.30 -7.28
N GLU A 47 -3.79 8.30 -7.99
CA GLU A 47 -2.96 7.60 -8.98
C GLU A 47 -2.83 8.49 -10.22
N THR A 48 -1.60 8.72 -10.69
CA THR A 48 -1.33 9.57 -11.86
C THR A 48 -1.23 8.80 -13.17
N THR A 49 -1.17 7.47 -13.09
CA THR A 49 -1.06 6.60 -14.25
C THR A 49 -2.42 6.50 -14.97
N ASP A 50 -2.57 7.18 -16.11
CA ASP A 50 -3.81 7.23 -16.89
C ASP A 50 -4.02 6.03 -17.86
N CYS A 51 -5.28 5.83 -18.24
CA CYS A 51 -5.93 4.64 -18.78
C CYS A 51 -5.55 4.24 -20.23
N CYS A 52 -4.33 3.76 -20.49
CA CYS A 52 -4.01 3.09 -21.77
C CYS A 52 -3.09 1.88 -21.61
N THR A 53 -3.69 0.73 -21.26
CA THR A 53 -3.49 -0.65 -21.80
C THR A 53 -4.14 -1.67 -20.85
N ARG A 54 -5.46 -1.53 -20.62
CA ARG A 54 -6.26 -2.41 -19.75
C ARG A 54 -6.44 -3.84 -20.27
N ASN A 55 -5.76 -4.23 -21.36
CA ASN A 55 -5.98 -5.50 -22.07
C ASN A 55 -4.73 -6.38 -22.27
N ILE A 56 -3.54 -5.98 -21.79
CA ILE A 56 -2.31 -6.78 -22.05
C ILE A 56 -1.58 -7.22 -20.77
N CYS A 57 -1.69 -6.49 -19.66
CA CYS A 57 -0.76 -6.67 -18.53
C CYS A 57 -1.34 -6.64 -17.10
N GLY A 58 -2.63 -6.90 -16.84
CA GLY A 58 -3.19 -7.15 -15.48
C GLY A 58 -2.48 -6.45 -14.28
N PRO A 59 -2.03 -7.16 -13.22
CA PRO A 59 -1.33 -6.60 -12.04
C PRO A 59 0.11 -6.13 -12.30
N VAL A 60 0.54 -6.07 -13.57
CA VAL A 60 1.93 -5.84 -14.00
C VAL A 60 2.20 -4.36 -14.34
N ARG A 61 1.20 -3.49 -14.15
CA ARG A 61 1.30 -2.04 -14.41
C ARG A 61 2.27 -1.37 -13.42
N SER A 62 3.04 -0.37 -13.86
CA SER A 62 3.69 0.56 -12.94
C SER A 62 2.64 1.27 -12.09
N PHE A 63 2.88 1.38 -10.80
CA PHE A 63 2.00 2.10 -9.88
C PHE A 63 2.72 3.36 -9.43
N ASP A 64 2.14 4.52 -9.76
CA ASP A 64 2.62 5.85 -9.38
C ASP A 64 1.48 6.57 -8.63
N LEU A 65 1.62 6.66 -7.31
CA LEU A 65 0.61 7.22 -6.43
C LEU A 65 1.19 8.42 -5.68
N GLN A 66 0.54 9.56 -5.84
CA GLN A 66 0.88 10.78 -5.13
C GLN A 66 -0.04 10.93 -3.93
N ILE A 67 0.54 11.02 -2.74
CA ILE A 67 -0.18 11.34 -1.51
C ILE A 67 0.10 12.79 -1.18
N LYS A 68 -0.98 13.56 -1.09
CA LYS A 68 -0.96 15.00 -0.88
C LYS A 68 -1.67 15.38 0.41
N ASP A 69 -1.24 16.48 1.01
CA ASP A 69 -1.87 17.06 2.19
C ASP A 69 -3.15 17.85 1.85
N ASN A 70 -3.70 18.53 2.86
CA ASN A 70 -4.89 19.36 2.70
C ASN A 70 -4.65 20.67 1.91
N PHE A 71 -3.39 21.02 1.64
CA PHE A 71 -2.98 22.17 0.84
C PHE A 71 -2.62 21.79 -0.61
N ASP A 72 -2.91 20.54 -1.02
CA ASP A 72 -2.55 19.98 -2.34
C ASP A 72 -1.04 19.88 -2.57
N GLN A 73 -0.25 19.90 -1.50
CA GLN A 73 1.19 19.66 -1.56
C GLN A 73 1.49 18.17 -1.45
N GLU A 74 2.30 17.65 -2.36
CA GLU A 74 2.74 16.27 -2.34
C GLU A 74 3.72 16.02 -1.19
N VAL A 75 3.35 15.10 -0.30
CA VAL A 75 4.11 14.76 0.91
C VAL A 75 4.77 13.39 0.81
N ILE A 76 4.12 12.44 0.16
CA ILE A 76 4.63 11.08 -0.04
C ILE A 76 4.38 10.68 -1.49
N HIS A 77 5.41 10.13 -2.14
CA HIS A 77 5.33 9.57 -3.48
C HIS A 77 5.63 8.08 -3.43
N LEU A 78 4.71 7.26 -3.93
CA LEU A 78 4.88 5.80 -4.03
C LEU A 78 5.20 5.44 -5.47
N ILE A 79 6.33 4.76 -5.68
CA ILE A 79 6.83 4.42 -7.00
C ILE A 79 7.06 2.91 -7.08
N ARG A 80 6.30 2.23 -7.94
CA ARG A 80 6.53 0.83 -8.29
C ARG A 80 7.09 0.72 -9.72
N PRO A 81 8.35 0.31 -9.90
CA PRO A 81 8.94 0.16 -11.23
C PRO A 81 8.30 -1.00 -12.01
N TYR A 82 8.27 -0.88 -13.34
CA TYR A 82 7.82 -1.95 -14.25
C TYR A 82 8.63 -3.24 -14.02
N ARG A 83 7.95 -4.39 -13.88
CA ARG A 83 8.59 -5.71 -13.93
C ARG A 83 8.00 -6.57 -15.05
N CYS A 84 8.88 -7.22 -15.81
CA CYS A 84 8.57 -7.90 -17.06
C CYS A 84 8.02 -9.32 -16.84
N THR A 85 7.10 -9.79 -17.70
CA THR A 85 6.40 -11.08 -17.66
C THR A 85 7.14 -12.26 -18.29
N SER A 86 8.35 -12.07 -18.85
CA SER A 86 9.04 -13.14 -19.59
C SER A 86 9.81 -14.13 -18.69
N CYS A 87 9.25 -14.51 -17.54
CA CYS A 87 9.84 -15.55 -16.72
C CYS A 87 8.80 -16.49 -16.14
N CYS A 88 8.97 -17.77 -16.46
CA CYS A 88 8.42 -18.87 -15.69
C CYS A 88 8.77 -18.67 -14.20
N PHE A 89 7.79 -18.90 -13.32
CA PHE A 89 7.89 -18.90 -11.85
C PHE A 89 9.32 -19.22 -11.31
N PRO A 90 9.91 -18.45 -10.36
CA PRO A 90 9.34 -17.45 -9.45
C PRO A 90 9.99 -16.04 -9.55
N CYS A 91 9.98 -15.40 -10.72
CA CYS A 91 10.84 -14.22 -10.98
C CYS A 91 10.16 -12.83 -10.88
N CYS A 92 8.89 -12.74 -10.45
CA CYS A 92 8.10 -11.50 -10.54
C CYS A 92 7.72 -10.89 -9.17
N LEU A 93 8.56 -11.03 -8.15
CA LEU A 93 8.30 -10.43 -6.83
C LEU A 93 8.15 -8.91 -6.95
N GLN A 94 7.16 -8.35 -6.25
CA GLN A 94 6.89 -6.91 -6.26
C GLN A 94 7.85 -6.14 -5.37
N GLU A 95 8.22 -4.94 -5.80
CA GLU A 95 9.01 -3.99 -5.03
C GLU A 95 8.45 -2.59 -5.27
N MET A 96 8.33 -1.81 -4.20
CA MET A 96 7.86 -0.44 -4.25
C MET A 96 8.77 0.46 -3.42
N GLU A 97 9.10 1.61 -3.97
CA GLU A 97 9.86 2.66 -3.32
C GLU A 97 8.90 3.69 -2.69
N VAL A 98 9.23 4.14 -1.49
CA VAL A 98 8.48 5.17 -0.77
C VAL A 98 9.37 6.38 -0.58
N GLN A 99 8.93 7.52 -1.10
CA GLN A 99 9.66 8.79 -1.01
C GLN A 99 8.88 9.80 -0.17
N ALA A 100 9.58 10.54 0.69
CA ALA A 100 9.03 11.66 1.44
C ALA A 100 10.16 12.63 1.82
N PRO A 101 10.05 13.95 1.51
CA PRO A 101 9.22 14.49 0.43
C PRO A 101 9.60 13.83 -0.93
N PRO A 102 8.82 14.05 -2.01
CA PRO A 102 9.13 13.48 -3.32
C PRO A 102 10.59 13.73 -3.74
N GLY A 103 11.25 12.69 -4.27
CA GLY A 103 12.67 12.69 -4.59
C GLY A 103 13.61 12.28 -3.45
N ASN A 104 13.11 12.09 -2.22
CA ASN A 104 13.89 11.58 -1.10
C ASN A 104 13.35 10.22 -0.60
N THR A 105 14.05 9.14 -0.91
CA THR A 105 13.66 7.79 -0.52
C THR A 105 13.77 7.58 1.00
N ILE A 106 12.67 7.18 1.62
CA ILE A 106 12.60 6.89 3.06
C ILE A 106 12.55 5.38 3.38
N GLY A 107 12.17 4.56 2.40
CA GLY A 107 12.13 3.11 2.56
C GLY A 107 11.63 2.37 1.33
N TYR A 108 11.57 1.05 1.46
CA TYR A 108 11.18 0.14 0.40
C TYR A 108 10.23 -0.94 0.93
N ILE A 109 9.32 -1.39 0.08
CA ILE A 109 8.42 -2.50 0.34
C ILE A 109 8.77 -3.60 -0.65
N LYS A 110 9.01 -4.82 -0.18
CA LYS A 110 9.27 -5.98 -1.04
C LYS A 110 8.31 -7.10 -0.73
N GLN A 111 7.79 -7.74 -1.76
CA GLN A 111 7.09 -9.00 -1.62
C GLN A 111 8.12 -10.12 -1.44
N ASP A 112 7.91 -10.95 -0.42
CA ASP A 112 8.68 -12.17 -0.21
C ASP A 112 7.96 -13.35 -0.85
N TRP A 113 8.72 -14.24 -1.49
CA TRP A 113 8.14 -15.46 -2.04
C TRP A 113 7.72 -16.39 -0.91
N HIS A 114 6.47 -16.85 -0.96
CA HIS A 114 5.96 -17.84 -0.04
C HIS A 114 4.86 -18.66 -0.73
N MET A 115 4.83 -19.97 -0.45
CA MET A 115 4.01 -20.92 -1.21
C MET A 115 2.49 -20.75 -0.99
N PHE A 116 2.07 -20.28 0.18
CA PHE A 116 0.64 -20.31 0.59
C PHE A 116 0.11 -19.01 1.21
N LYS A 117 0.97 -18.01 1.43
CA LYS A 117 0.61 -16.79 2.16
C LYS A 117 1.26 -15.58 1.50
N PRO A 118 0.58 -14.43 1.43
CA PRO A 118 1.22 -13.19 1.03
C PRO A 118 2.15 -12.73 2.14
N LYS A 119 3.42 -12.49 1.79
CA LYS A 119 4.43 -11.97 2.72
C LYS A 119 5.10 -10.74 2.13
N PHE A 120 5.29 -9.74 2.96
CA PHE A 120 6.03 -8.53 2.59
C PHE A 120 7.05 -8.18 3.67
N SER A 121 8.16 -7.62 3.23
CA SER A 121 9.21 -7.07 4.08
C SER A 121 9.31 -5.56 3.83
N LEU A 122 9.27 -4.79 4.91
CA LEU A 122 9.45 -3.34 4.89
C LEU A 122 10.90 -3.03 5.27
N TYR A 123 11.54 -2.18 4.48
CA TYR A 123 12.92 -1.79 4.62
C TYR A 123 13.01 -0.29 4.84
N ASP A 124 13.95 0.12 5.69
CA ASP A 124 14.31 1.52 5.83
C ASP A 124 15.21 2.01 4.68
N MET A 125 15.60 3.28 4.73
CA MET A 125 16.53 3.90 3.77
C MET A 125 17.90 3.20 3.68
N SER A 126 18.34 2.52 4.73
CA SER A 126 19.59 1.74 4.75
C SER A 126 19.43 0.36 4.13
N LYS A 127 18.23 0.03 3.62
CA LYS A 127 17.84 -1.30 3.15
C LYS A 127 17.94 -2.37 4.25
N THR A 128 17.80 -1.95 5.50
CA THR A 128 17.68 -2.87 6.62
C THR A 128 16.21 -3.19 6.82
N LYS A 129 15.88 -4.48 6.86
CA LYS A 129 14.50 -4.94 7.12
C LYS A 129 14.07 -4.41 8.48
N ALA A 130 12.99 -3.64 8.53
CA ALA A 130 12.43 -3.04 9.73
C ALA A 130 11.22 -3.82 10.24
N LEU A 131 10.28 -4.13 9.35
CA LEU A 131 9.02 -4.82 9.67
C LEU A 131 8.75 -5.93 8.66
N SER A 132 7.85 -6.85 9.05
CA SER A 132 7.29 -7.88 8.19
C SER A 132 5.77 -7.84 8.23
N ILE A 133 5.14 -8.04 7.07
CA ILE A 133 3.70 -8.16 6.95
C ILE A 133 3.39 -9.58 6.49
N GLU A 134 2.49 -10.27 7.19
CA GLU A 134 1.99 -11.58 6.82
C GLU A 134 0.47 -11.54 6.73
N GLY A 135 -0.08 -11.93 5.57
CA GLY A 135 -1.52 -12.05 5.40
C GLY A 135 -2.03 -13.48 5.61
N PRO A 136 -3.35 -13.69 5.50
CA PRO A 136 -3.96 -14.97 5.78
C PRO A 136 -3.60 -16.02 4.72
N LEU A 137 -3.76 -17.29 5.09
CA LEU A 137 -3.66 -18.39 4.14
C LEU A 137 -4.79 -18.24 3.13
N CYS A 138 -4.47 -18.21 1.83
CA CYS A 138 -5.43 -17.93 0.74
C CYS A 138 -6.14 -16.56 0.89
N ALA A 139 -5.57 -15.51 0.31
CA ALA A 139 -6.20 -14.17 0.20
C ALA A 139 -7.52 -14.15 -0.64
N ILE A 140 -8.06 -15.32 -1.00
CA ILE A 140 -9.26 -15.55 -1.82
C ILE A 140 -10.34 -16.23 -0.96
N SER A 141 -10.49 -15.86 0.31
CA SER A 141 -11.65 -16.27 1.09
C SER A 141 -12.80 -15.29 0.82
N CYS A 142 -13.75 -15.74 0.01
CA CYS A 142 -15.05 -15.14 -0.23
C CYS A 142 -15.63 -14.42 1.01
N CYS A 143 -15.98 -13.14 0.84
CA CYS A 143 -16.93 -12.40 1.67
C CYS A 143 -16.61 -12.30 3.17
N GLY A 144 -15.45 -11.73 3.53
CA GLY A 144 -15.13 -11.39 4.93
C GLY A 144 -13.99 -10.38 5.08
N ASP A 145 -13.81 -9.87 6.30
CA ASP A 145 -12.71 -8.97 6.64
C ASP A 145 -11.35 -9.69 6.48
N VAL A 146 -10.37 -9.00 5.89
CA VAL A 146 -9.03 -9.55 5.63
C VAL A 146 -8.01 -8.82 6.49
N ASP A 147 -7.34 -9.58 7.37
CA ASP A 147 -6.33 -9.07 8.29
C ASP A 147 -4.91 -9.46 7.85
N PHE A 148 -4.02 -8.48 7.81
CA PHE A 148 -2.58 -8.65 7.62
C PHE A 148 -1.84 -8.21 8.88
N ASP A 149 -1.11 -9.14 9.48
CA ASP A 149 -0.37 -8.91 10.71
C ASP A 149 0.98 -8.25 10.42
N VAL A 150 1.29 -7.19 11.15
CA VAL A 150 2.58 -6.48 11.07
C VAL A 150 3.43 -6.89 12.26
N THR A 151 4.64 -7.35 11.99
CA THR A 151 5.60 -7.87 12.98
C THR A 151 6.93 -7.14 12.92
N SER A 152 7.55 -6.93 14.08
CA SER A 152 8.94 -6.45 14.21
C SER A 152 9.94 -7.54 13.78
N LYS A 153 11.21 -7.16 13.64
CA LYS A 153 12.32 -8.10 13.40
C LYS A 153 12.40 -9.19 14.46
N ASP A 154 12.03 -8.87 15.70
CA ASP A 154 12.05 -9.80 16.84
C ASP A 154 10.82 -10.72 16.87
N GLY A 155 9.91 -10.62 15.90
CA GLY A 155 8.71 -11.44 15.80
C GLY A 155 7.52 -10.95 16.62
N HIS A 156 7.67 -9.84 17.36
CA HIS A 156 6.56 -9.23 18.09
C HIS A 156 5.56 -8.56 17.15
N SER A 157 4.26 -8.74 17.38
CA SER A 157 3.21 -8.01 16.68
C SER A 157 3.29 -6.53 17.03
N VAL A 158 3.39 -5.68 16.01
CA VAL A 158 3.48 -4.22 16.16
C VAL A 158 2.24 -3.51 15.62
N GLY A 159 1.41 -4.18 14.83
CA GLY A 159 0.25 -3.56 14.20
C GLY A 159 -0.49 -4.52 13.29
N ARG A 160 -1.51 -3.99 12.62
CA ARG A 160 -2.37 -4.76 11.70
C ARG A 160 -2.89 -3.86 10.60
N ILE A 161 -2.97 -4.39 9.39
CA ILE A 161 -3.72 -3.80 8.28
C ILE A 161 -4.98 -4.65 8.10
N SER A 162 -6.16 -4.04 8.24
CA SER A 162 -7.45 -4.71 8.13
C SER A 162 -8.24 -4.12 6.98
N LYS A 163 -8.66 -4.95 6.03
CA LYS A 163 -9.67 -4.57 5.03
C LYS A 163 -11.05 -4.93 5.59
N GLN A 164 -11.93 -3.94 5.73
CA GLN A 164 -13.31 -4.16 6.16
C GLN A 164 -14.27 -4.14 4.97
N TRP A 165 -15.10 -5.17 4.84
CA TRP A 165 -16.17 -5.21 3.83
C TRP A 165 -17.47 -4.69 4.43
N THR A 166 -17.84 -3.44 4.15
CA THR A 166 -19.04 -2.82 4.75
C THR A 166 -20.36 -3.21 4.09
N GLY A 167 -20.35 -4.02 3.01
CA GLY A 167 -21.54 -4.67 2.43
C GLY A 167 -22.64 -3.77 1.86
N LEU A 168 -22.59 -2.45 2.07
CA LEU A 168 -23.64 -1.49 1.71
C LEU A 168 -23.18 -0.43 0.69
N THR A 169 -21.87 -0.28 0.51
CA THR A 169 -21.24 0.60 -0.49
C THR A 169 -20.13 -0.19 -1.16
N ASP A 170 -19.95 0.00 -2.46
CA ASP A 170 -18.90 -0.63 -3.28
C ASP A 170 -17.55 0.06 -2.99
N THR A 171 -17.22 0.24 -1.70
CA THR A 171 -16.16 1.13 -1.24
C THR A 171 -15.34 0.39 -0.20
N ASP A 172 -14.10 0.08 -0.56
CA ASP A 172 -13.17 -0.63 0.30
C ASP A 172 -12.60 0.31 1.37
N ASN A 173 -12.73 -0.09 2.64
CA ASN A 173 -12.16 0.62 3.78
C ASN A 173 -10.96 -0.19 4.31
N PHE A 174 -9.75 0.38 4.22
CA PHE A 174 -8.55 -0.20 4.83
C PHE A 174 -8.19 0.54 6.11
N GLY A 175 -8.26 -0.15 7.24
CA GLY A 175 -7.74 0.34 8.51
C GLY A 175 -6.29 -0.10 8.72
N ILE A 176 -5.44 0.83 9.13
CA ILE A 176 -4.04 0.57 9.50
C ILE A 176 -3.86 0.99 10.94
N ASN A 177 -3.42 0.06 11.78
CA ASN A 177 -3.05 0.32 13.17
C ASN A 177 -1.53 0.21 13.31
N PHE A 178 -0.91 1.23 13.89
CA PHE A 178 0.52 1.28 14.16
C PHE A 178 0.79 1.73 15.59
N PRO A 179 1.90 1.29 16.19
CA PRO A 179 2.22 1.67 17.55
C PRO A 179 2.75 3.12 17.54
N MET A 180 2.48 3.85 18.63
CA MET A 180 2.73 5.29 18.69
C MET A 180 4.21 5.63 18.52
N ASP A 181 5.08 4.78 19.04
CA ASP A 181 6.54 4.82 19.06
C ASP A 181 7.21 4.36 17.77
N LEU A 182 6.46 3.91 16.76
CA LEU A 182 7.03 3.55 15.46
C LEU A 182 7.62 4.77 14.76
N ASP A 183 8.80 4.61 14.17
CA ASP A 183 9.44 5.67 13.38
C ASP A 183 8.49 6.19 12.30
N VAL A 184 8.38 7.51 12.17
CA VAL A 184 7.38 8.16 11.31
C VAL A 184 7.58 7.81 9.84
N ARG A 185 8.84 7.63 9.42
CA ARG A 185 9.16 7.12 8.08
C ARG A 185 8.62 5.70 7.88
N MET A 186 8.71 4.85 8.89
CA MET A 186 8.18 3.48 8.82
C MET A 186 6.65 3.46 8.85
N LYS A 187 5.98 4.41 9.51
CA LYS A 187 4.53 4.62 9.39
C LYS A 187 4.15 4.94 7.94
N ALA A 188 4.91 5.82 7.26
CA ALA A 188 4.70 6.12 5.85
C ALA A 188 4.98 4.93 4.91
N VAL A 189 6.03 4.15 5.20
CA VAL A 189 6.32 2.92 4.45
C VAL A 189 5.21 1.89 4.63
N LEU A 190 4.66 1.74 5.84
CA LEU A 190 3.53 0.86 6.12
C LEU A 190 2.25 1.34 5.42
N LEU A 191 2.00 2.66 5.39
CA LEU A 191 0.91 3.26 4.62
C LEU A 191 1.04 2.91 3.13
N GLY A 192 2.24 3.02 2.57
CA GLY A 192 2.51 2.58 1.20
C GLY A 192 2.26 1.08 1.01
N ALA A 193 2.64 0.25 1.97
CA ALA A 193 2.42 -1.20 1.89
C ALA A 193 0.93 -1.54 1.80
N SER A 194 0.06 -0.79 2.49
CA SER A 194 -1.39 -0.95 2.38
C SER A 194 -1.92 -0.69 0.97
N PHE A 195 -1.44 0.37 0.29
CA PHE A 195 -1.78 0.63 -1.11
C PHE A 195 -1.28 -0.47 -2.05
N LEU A 196 -0.06 -0.99 -1.82
CA LEU A 196 0.47 -2.10 -2.61
C LEU A 196 -0.36 -3.38 -2.44
N ILE A 197 -0.79 -3.68 -1.21
CA ILE A 197 -1.66 -4.82 -0.91
C ILE A 197 -3.02 -4.65 -1.60
N ASP A 198 -3.62 -3.46 -1.52
CA ASP A 198 -4.90 -3.16 -2.17
C ASP A 198 -4.81 -3.35 -3.69
N PHE A 199 -3.81 -2.72 -4.33
CA PHE A 199 -3.52 -2.84 -5.75
C PHE A 199 -3.31 -4.31 -6.19
N MET A 200 -2.56 -5.10 -5.41
CA MET A 200 -2.23 -6.47 -5.78
C MET A 200 -3.40 -7.44 -5.67
N PHE A 201 -4.23 -7.31 -4.62
CA PHE A 201 -5.25 -8.32 -4.30
C PHE A 201 -6.68 -7.91 -4.66
N PHE A 202 -6.99 -6.62 -4.76
CA PHE A 202 -8.38 -6.17 -4.83
C PHE A 202 -8.72 -5.30 -6.06
N GLU A 203 -7.76 -4.58 -6.64
CA GLU A 203 -8.04 -3.84 -7.89
C GLU A 203 -8.18 -4.74 -9.13
N GLN A 204 -7.66 -5.97 -9.11
CA GLN A 204 -7.80 -6.92 -10.23
C GLN A 204 -9.26 -7.37 -10.46
N THR A 205 -10.16 -7.12 -9.51
CA THR A 205 -11.58 -7.49 -9.60
C THR A 205 -12.48 -6.45 -10.26
N GLY A 206 -12.01 -5.22 -10.54
CA GLY A 206 -12.77 -4.16 -11.21
C GLY A 206 -12.98 -4.35 -12.73
N GLY A 207 -12.67 -5.54 -13.24
CA GLY A 207 -12.72 -5.91 -14.64
C GLY A 207 -13.91 -6.79 -15.04
N SER A 208 -15.02 -6.79 -14.30
CA SER A 208 -16.25 -7.43 -14.76
C SER A 208 -17.47 -6.58 -14.44
N GLY A 209 -17.77 -5.68 -15.37
CA GLY A 209 -19.15 -5.54 -15.80
C GLY A 209 -19.62 -6.89 -16.35
N LEU A 210 -20.05 -7.76 -15.45
CA LEU A 210 -20.92 -8.92 -15.69
C LEU A 210 -21.45 -9.35 -14.33
N GLN A 211 -22.64 -8.86 -14.02
CA GLN A 211 -23.63 -9.77 -13.44
C GLN A 211 -23.64 -11.03 -14.29
N SER A 212 -23.14 -12.13 -13.75
CA SER A 212 -23.57 -13.44 -14.17
C SER A 212 -23.81 -14.28 -12.92
N SER A 213 -25.03 -14.17 -12.44
CA SER A 213 -25.78 -15.30 -11.92
C SER A 213 -25.50 -16.54 -12.77
N VAL A 214 -24.83 -17.55 -12.21
CA VAL A 214 -25.04 -18.98 -12.50
C VAL A 214 -24.55 -19.78 -11.27
N PHE A 215 -25.30 -20.85 -10.96
CA PHE A 215 -25.24 -21.80 -9.82
C PHE A 215 -26.10 -21.37 -8.63
N GLY A 216 -27.41 -21.68 -8.64
CA GLY A 216 -28.16 -22.54 -9.55
C GLY A 216 -29.67 -22.39 -9.39
#